data_AF-A0A8T4FP16-F1
#
_entry.id   AF-A0A8T4FP16-F1
#
_cell.length_a   1.000
_cell.length_b   1.000
_cell.length_c   1.000
_cell.angle_alpha   90.00
_cell.angle_beta   90.00
_cell.angle_gamma   90.00
#
_symmetry.space_group_name_H-M   'P 1'
#
loop_
_entity.id
_entity.type
_entity.pdbx_description
1 polymer ?
#
loop_
_entity_poly.entity_id
_entity_poly.type
_entity_poly.pdbx_seq_one_letter_code
_entity_poly.pdbx_strand_id
1 'polypeptide(L)'
;MVEMIDGGVTTPQGFKAAGVHSGVKYRSLDLGLLYSEVPASAFAGFTSNNVKAAPVQVMMKENSPTLSAVVVNSGNANALTGRRGIEDAISMKQAVANELSLDPVQVGVMSTGLIGRFMDMHKIRYGISRAAKELSVGREADNLLAEAIMTTDTIKKECAARVRLRDGTLVYIGAISKGSGMISPHM
;
A
#
# COMPACT_ATOMS: atom_id res chain seq x y z
N MET A 1 -24.35 5.65 -14.08
CA MET A 1 -23.81 4.53 -14.88
C MET A 1 -22.34 4.40 -14.57
N VAL A 2 -21.84 3.19 -14.33
CA VAL A 2 -20.42 2.91 -14.08
C VAL A 2 -19.79 2.50 -15.40
N GLU A 3 -18.65 3.09 -15.75
CA GLU A 3 -17.91 2.83 -16.98
C GLU A 3 -16.47 2.46 -16.64
N MET A 4 -16.01 1.31 -17.14
CA MET A 4 -14.61 0.89 -17.00
C MET A 4 -13.75 1.70 -17.97
N ILE A 5 -12.59 2.16 -17.51
CA ILE A 5 -11.65 2.97 -18.28
C ILE A 5 -10.24 2.41 -18.11
N ASP A 6 -9.33 2.72 -19.04
CA ASP A 6 -7.91 2.46 -18.82
C ASP A 6 -7.39 3.41 -17.72
N GLY A 7 -6.67 2.85 -16.75
CA GLY A 7 -6.29 3.57 -15.54
C GLY A 7 -5.97 2.64 -14.37
N GLY A 8 -5.57 3.25 -13.26
CA GLY A 8 -5.25 2.60 -12.01
C GLY A 8 -5.43 3.55 -10.83
N VAL A 9 -4.64 3.36 -9.77
CA VAL A 9 -4.80 4.10 -8.51
C VAL A 9 -4.49 5.59 -8.61
N THR A 10 -3.77 6.04 -9.63
CA THR A 10 -3.50 7.47 -9.89
C THR A 10 -4.52 8.12 -10.83
N THR A 11 -5.54 7.37 -11.27
CA THR A 11 -6.64 7.92 -12.09
C THR A 11 -7.50 8.93 -11.32
N PRO A 12 -7.87 8.71 -10.06
CA PRO A 12 -8.50 9.74 -9.25
C PRO A 12 -7.54 10.92 -9.01
N GLN A 13 -8.05 12.14 -9.11
CA GLN A 13 -7.26 13.36 -8.92
C GLN A 13 -6.66 13.41 -7.51
N GLY A 14 -5.41 13.87 -7.42
CA GLY A 14 -4.71 14.04 -6.14
C GLY A 14 -3.95 12.80 -5.67
N PHE A 15 -4.01 11.68 -6.39
CA PHE A 15 -3.27 10.47 -6.05
C PHE A 15 -1.99 10.31 -6.88
N LYS A 16 -0.88 10.01 -6.20
CA LYS A 16 0.41 9.66 -6.78
C LYS A 16 0.84 8.29 -6.31
N ALA A 17 1.57 7.56 -7.15
CA ALA A 17 2.07 6.24 -6.84
C ALA A 17 3.55 6.10 -7.18
N ALA A 18 4.21 5.16 -6.50
CA ALA A 18 5.55 4.71 -6.81
C ALA A 18 5.69 3.22 -6.45
N GLY A 19 6.54 2.52 -7.18
CA GLY A 19 6.97 1.16 -6.86
C GLY A 19 8.45 1.02 -7.12
N VAL A 20 9.21 0.60 -6.12
CA VAL A 20 10.68 0.55 -6.17
C VAL A 20 11.21 -0.78 -5.70
N HIS A 21 12.46 -1.05 -6.08
CA HIS A 21 13.25 -2.13 -5.52
C HIS A 21 14.02 -1.64 -4.29
N SER A 22 13.58 -2.07 -3.10
CA SER A 22 14.21 -1.81 -1.81
C SER A 22 15.30 -2.83 -1.46
N GLY A 23 15.29 -4.00 -2.11
CA GLY A 23 16.24 -5.09 -1.89
C GLY A 23 15.77 -6.15 -0.90
N VAL A 24 14.50 -6.11 -0.47
CA VAL A 24 13.87 -7.16 0.34
C VAL A 24 13.72 -8.43 -0.48
N LYS A 25 13.25 -8.29 -1.72
CA LYS A 25 13.38 -9.32 -2.77
C LYS A 25 14.75 -9.20 -3.44
N TYR A 26 15.13 -10.23 -4.18
CA TYR A 26 16.44 -10.27 -4.82
C TYR A 26 16.56 -9.40 -6.09
N ARG A 27 15.50 -9.33 -6.91
CA ARG A 27 15.54 -8.60 -8.21
C ARG A 27 14.30 -7.78 -8.54
N SER A 28 13.13 -8.18 -8.04
CA SER A 28 11.85 -7.55 -8.37
C SER A 28 11.56 -6.33 -7.50
N LEU A 29 10.65 -5.48 -7.95
CA LEU A 29 10.06 -4.43 -7.11
C LEU A 29 9.39 -5.05 -5.87
N ASP A 30 9.52 -4.37 -4.74
CA ASP A 30 9.13 -4.92 -3.45
C ASP A 30 8.67 -3.89 -2.42
N LEU A 31 8.67 -2.60 -2.78
CA LEU A 31 8.14 -1.54 -1.95
C LEU A 31 7.32 -0.56 -2.78
N GLY A 32 6.05 -0.43 -2.42
CA GLY A 32 5.08 0.46 -3.04
C GLY A 32 4.68 1.59 -2.10
N LEU A 33 4.41 2.76 -2.67
CA LEU A 33 3.88 3.91 -1.96
C LEU A 33 2.72 4.51 -2.77
N LEU A 34 1.56 4.64 -2.14
CA LEU A 34 0.43 5.42 -2.63
C LEU A 34 0.33 6.68 -1.76
N TYR A 35 0.20 7.84 -2.38
CA TYR A 35 0.13 9.14 -1.72
C TYR A 35 -1.08 9.93 -2.22
N SER A 36 -1.77 10.59 -1.31
CA SER A 36 -2.82 11.56 -1.60
C SER A 36 -2.33 12.95 -1.22
N GLU A 37 -2.42 13.90 -2.15
CA GLU A 37 -2.01 15.30 -1.96
C GLU A 37 -2.81 16.03 -0.88
N VAL A 38 -4.02 15.52 -0.57
CA VAL A 38 -4.87 15.98 0.53
C VAL A 38 -5.23 14.79 1.44
N PRO A 39 -5.50 15.01 2.74
CA PRO A 39 -6.01 13.95 3.60
C PRO A 39 -7.27 13.30 3.01
N ALA A 40 -7.21 12.00 2.74
CA ALA A 40 -8.33 11.26 2.16
C ALA A 40 -9.10 10.54 3.26
N SER A 41 -10.43 10.59 3.21
CA SER A 41 -11.27 9.75 4.07
C SER A 41 -10.94 8.28 3.83
N ALA A 42 -10.69 7.54 4.91
CA ALA A 42 -10.19 6.17 4.85
C ALA A 42 -11.14 5.20 5.52
N PHE A 43 -11.24 4.01 4.92
CA PHE A 43 -11.89 2.84 5.49
C PHE A 43 -10.99 1.62 5.23
N ALA A 44 -10.83 0.76 6.23
CA ALA A 44 -10.00 -0.43 6.12
C ALA A 44 -10.73 -1.66 6.67
N GLY A 45 -10.80 -2.71 5.85
CA GLY A 45 -11.18 -4.05 6.27
C GLY A 45 -9.94 -4.90 6.53
N PHE A 46 -10.01 -5.79 7.52
CA PHE A 46 -8.87 -6.61 7.94
C PHE A 46 -9.27 -8.07 8.06
N THR A 47 -8.31 -8.98 7.89
CA THR A 47 -8.59 -10.41 8.08
C THR A 47 -9.20 -10.70 9.47
N SER A 48 -10.25 -11.54 9.49
CA SER A 48 -10.84 -12.05 10.71
C SER A 48 -9.98 -13.11 11.42
N ASN A 49 -8.90 -13.58 10.78
CA ASN A 49 -7.99 -14.59 11.34
C ASN A 49 -7.47 -14.15 12.73
N ASN A 50 -7.43 -15.08 13.68
CA ASN A 50 -6.90 -14.84 15.03
C ASN A 50 -5.41 -14.48 15.02
N VAL A 51 -4.65 -15.02 14.07
CA VAL A 51 -3.24 -14.69 13.87
C VAL A 51 -3.11 -13.50 12.93
N LYS A 52 -2.94 -12.31 13.51
CA LYS A 52 -2.81 -11.05 12.76
C LYS A 52 -1.35 -10.63 12.66
N ALA A 53 -0.91 -10.25 11.46
CA ALA A 53 0.43 -9.70 11.25
C ALA A 53 0.59 -8.35 11.98
N ALA A 54 1.83 -7.96 12.29
CA ALA A 54 2.11 -6.70 12.95
C ALA A 54 1.50 -5.46 12.25
N PRO A 55 1.61 -5.27 10.92
CA PRO A 55 0.98 -4.12 10.26
C PRO A 55 -0.55 -4.12 10.40
N VAL A 56 -1.20 -5.28 10.41
CA VAL A 56 -2.66 -5.38 10.63
C VAL A 56 -3.02 -4.92 12.04
N GLN A 57 -2.28 -5.38 13.05
CA GLN A 57 -2.52 -4.97 14.44
C GLN A 57 -2.34 -3.46 14.64
N VAL A 58 -1.32 -2.86 14.02
CA VAL A 58 -1.08 -1.41 14.05
C VAL A 58 -2.25 -0.66 13.42
N MET A 59 -2.66 -1.04 12.21
CA MET A 59 -3.75 -0.36 11.49
C MET A 59 -5.10 -0.50 12.21
N MET A 60 -5.40 -1.66 12.80
CA MET A 60 -6.62 -1.86 13.60
C MET A 60 -6.64 -1.02 14.87
N LYS A 61 -5.49 -0.87 15.54
CA LYS A 61 -5.39 -0.10 16.79
C LYS A 61 -5.57 1.39 16.56
N GLU A 62 -4.96 1.93 15.50
CA GLU A 62 -5.03 3.35 15.20
C GLU A 62 -6.38 3.75 14.60
N ASN A 63 -6.93 2.93 13.69
CA ASN A 63 -8.25 3.13 13.09
C ASN A 63 -8.48 4.58 12.59
N SER A 64 -7.46 5.14 11.93
CA SER A 64 -7.46 6.55 11.50
C SER A 64 -8.60 6.80 10.50
N PRO A 65 -9.43 7.85 10.70
CA PRO A 65 -10.54 8.17 9.78
C PRO A 65 -10.06 8.79 8.47
N THR A 66 -8.79 9.22 8.42
CA THR A 66 -8.15 9.78 7.24
C THR A 66 -6.74 9.21 7.08
N LEU A 67 -6.31 9.04 5.84
CA LEU A 67 -4.95 8.69 5.46
C LEU A 67 -4.49 9.59 4.31
N SER A 68 -3.21 9.93 4.30
CA SER A 68 -2.55 10.69 3.23
C SER A 68 -1.54 9.82 2.48
N ALA A 69 -1.11 8.69 3.04
CA ALA A 69 -0.25 7.74 2.34
C ALA A 69 -0.51 6.30 2.77
N VAL A 70 -0.17 5.34 1.93
CA VAL A 70 -0.09 3.91 2.27
C VAL A 70 1.21 3.34 1.73
N VAL A 71 2.04 2.80 2.61
CA VAL A 71 3.25 2.05 2.23
C VAL A 71 2.98 0.56 2.30
N VAL A 72 3.39 -0.15 1.26
CA VAL A 72 3.22 -1.60 1.14
C VAL A 72 4.55 -2.22 0.80
N ASN A 73 5.04 -3.17 1.61
CA ASN A 73 6.18 -3.99 1.21
C ASN A 73 5.72 -5.41 0.82
N SER A 74 6.46 -6.04 -0.09
CA SER A 74 6.29 -7.45 -0.42
C SER A 74 7.60 -8.25 -0.21
N GLY A 75 7.49 -9.58 -0.16
CA GLY A 75 8.60 -10.48 0.17
C GLY A 75 8.72 -10.83 1.65
N ASN A 76 8.22 -9.97 2.54
CA ASN A 76 8.17 -10.23 3.99
C ASN A 76 6.81 -9.77 4.55
N ALA A 77 6.08 -10.67 5.22
CA ALA A 77 4.75 -10.38 5.76
C ALA A 77 4.75 -9.63 7.10
N ASN A 78 5.89 -9.53 7.78
CA ASN A 78 5.99 -9.04 9.16
C ASN A 78 4.92 -9.67 10.09
N ALA A 79 4.76 -10.99 9.95
CA ALA A 79 3.80 -11.79 10.69
C ALA A 79 4.54 -12.74 11.63
N LEU A 80 3.97 -12.97 12.83
CA LEU A 80 4.60 -13.76 13.90
C LEU A 80 5.99 -13.22 14.32
N THR A 81 6.14 -11.90 14.35
CA THR A 81 7.39 -11.17 14.69
C THR A 81 7.32 -10.45 16.04
N GLY A 82 6.23 -10.63 16.80
CA GLY A 82 6.06 -10.11 18.15
C GLY A 82 6.22 -8.58 18.25
N ARG A 83 6.71 -8.10 19.39
CA ARG A 83 6.90 -6.67 19.68
C ARG A 83 7.78 -5.96 18.66
N ARG A 84 8.87 -6.60 18.23
CA ARG A 84 9.77 -6.05 17.21
C ARG A 84 9.04 -5.81 15.88
N GLY A 85 8.16 -6.72 15.47
CA GLY A 85 7.37 -6.54 14.26
C GLY A 85 6.46 -5.32 14.32
N ILE A 86 5.87 -5.04 15.48
CA ILE A 86 5.03 -3.85 15.71
C ILE A 86 5.88 -2.58 15.62
N GLU A 87 7.05 -2.57 16.25
CA GLU A 87 8.01 -1.46 16.20
C GLU A 87 8.51 -1.20 14.76
N ASP A 88 8.76 -2.27 13.99
CA ASP A 88 9.14 -2.20 12.58
C ASP A 88 8.01 -1.56 11.74
N ALA A 89 6.75 -1.97 11.94
CA ALA A 89 5.60 -1.42 11.23
C ALA A 89 5.35 0.06 11.57
N ILE A 90 5.48 0.45 12.84
CA ILE A 90 5.41 1.86 13.26
C ILE A 90 6.56 2.66 12.64
N SER A 91 7.77 2.09 12.61
CA SER A 91 8.94 2.72 12.01
C SER A 91 8.79 2.96 10.51
N MET A 92 8.10 2.07 9.78
CA MET A 92 7.76 2.28 8.37
C MET A 92 6.88 3.50 8.19
N LYS A 93 5.83 3.63 9.02
CA LYS A 93 4.93 4.79 8.98
C LYS A 93 5.66 6.09 9.25
N GLN A 94 6.51 6.11 10.28
CA GLN A 94 7.34 7.26 10.63
C GLN A 94 8.31 7.65 9.49
N ALA A 95 8.91 6.66 8.83
CA ALA A 95 9.80 6.94 7.71
C ALA A 95 9.07 7.61 6.53
N VAL A 96 7.88 7.13 6.17
CA VAL A 96 7.04 7.77 5.14
C VAL A 96 6.61 9.17 5.58
N ALA A 97 6.16 9.30 6.83
CA ALA A 97 5.73 10.56 7.39
C ALA A 97 6.82 11.63 7.34
N ASN A 98 8.07 11.26 7.65
CA ASN A 98 9.21 12.16 7.57
C ASN A 98 9.52 12.59 6.13
N GLU A 99 9.51 11.64 5.17
CA GLU A 99 9.80 11.95 3.76
C GLU A 99 8.72 12.83 3.11
N LEU A 100 7.46 12.71 3.56
CA LEU A 100 6.32 13.42 2.99
C LEU A 100 5.80 14.56 3.86
N SER A 101 6.45 14.86 4.99
CA SER A 101 6.01 15.86 5.97
C SER A 101 4.57 15.66 6.45
N LEU A 102 4.22 14.42 6.80
CA LEU A 102 2.90 14.01 7.29
C LEU A 102 2.94 13.68 8.78
N ASP A 103 1.76 13.57 9.40
CA ASP A 103 1.63 12.88 10.68
C ASP A 103 1.69 11.36 10.45
N PRO A 104 2.50 10.58 11.21
CA PRO A 104 2.50 9.12 11.13
C PRO A 104 1.12 8.46 11.24
N VAL A 105 0.16 9.06 11.95
CA VAL A 105 -1.23 8.56 12.07
C VAL A 105 -1.98 8.58 10.74
N GLN A 106 -1.56 9.43 9.79
CA GLN A 106 -2.10 9.53 8.43
C GLN A 106 -1.43 8.56 7.46
N VAL A 107 -0.53 7.69 7.91
CA VAL A 107 0.16 6.72 7.06
C VAL A 107 -0.35 5.30 7.31
N GLY A 108 -0.89 4.67 6.28
CA GLY A 108 -1.19 3.26 6.26
C GLY A 108 0.05 2.39 6.05
N VAL A 109 0.10 1.22 6.69
CA VAL A 109 1.19 0.24 6.50
C VAL A 109 0.63 -1.14 6.20
N MET A 110 1.19 -1.80 5.18
CA MET A 110 0.82 -3.16 4.79
C MET A 110 2.07 -3.96 4.44
N SER A 111 2.02 -5.27 4.67
CA SER A 111 3.13 -6.18 4.36
C SER A 111 2.59 -7.51 3.83
N THR A 112 3.31 -8.13 2.90
CA THR A 112 2.95 -9.45 2.35
C THR A 112 4.20 -10.26 2.00
N GLY A 113 4.18 -11.58 2.22
CA GLY A 113 5.31 -12.45 1.91
C GLY A 113 5.55 -13.52 2.97
N LEU A 114 6.83 -13.81 3.24
CA LEU A 114 7.19 -14.85 4.20
C LEU A 114 6.79 -14.48 5.64
N ILE A 115 6.27 -15.45 6.37
CA ILE A 115 5.88 -15.36 7.79
C ILE A 115 7.06 -15.76 8.68
N GLY A 116 7.19 -15.17 9.87
CA GLY A 116 8.20 -15.54 10.87
C GLY A 116 9.61 -14.98 10.59
N ARG A 117 9.73 -13.99 9.70
CA ARG A 117 11.00 -13.32 9.37
C ARG A 117 10.94 -11.86 9.81
N PHE A 118 11.96 -11.42 10.54
CA PHE A 118 12.10 -9.99 10.87
C PHE A 118 12.34 -9.15 9.62
N MET A 119 11.83 -7.92 9.65
CA MET A 119 12.02 -6.96 8.58
C MET A 119 13.47 -6.45 8.58
N ASP A 120 14.05 -6.31 7.40
CA ASP A 120 15.30 -5.56 7.24
C ASP A 120 14.96 -4.07 7.09
N MET A 121 14.93 -3.37 8.22
CA MET A 121 14.50 -1.97 8.26
C MET A 121 15.46 -1.01 7.54
N HIS A 122 16.72 -1.40 7.31
CA HIS A 122 17.64 -0.58 6.51
C HIS A 122 17.17 -0.55 5.04
N LYS A 123 16.87 -1.72 4.48
CA LYS A 123 16.34 -1.84 3.12
C LYS A 123 14.98 -1.16 2.97
N ILE A 124 14.10 -1.34 3.94
CA ILE A 124 12.77 -0.71 3.92
C ILE A 124 12.87 0.83 3.96
N ARG A 125 13.69 1.41 4.86
CA ARG A 125 13.88 2.87 4.91
C ARG A 125 14.48 3.42 3.61
N TYR A 126 15.46 2.70 3.04
CA TYR A 126 16.03 3.05 1.73
C TYR A 126 14.95 3.04 0.63
N GLY A 127 14.13 1.98 0.58
CA GLY A 127 13.02 1.88 -0.37
C GLY A 127 12.00 3.01 -0.19
N ILE A 128 11.61 3.32 1.04
CA ILE A 128 10.67 4.41 1.35
C ILE A 128 11.19 5.76 0.84
N SER A 129 12.46 6.09 1.14
CA SER A 129 13.08 7.34 0.67
C SER A 129 13.11 7.44 -0.85
N ARG A 130 13.37 6.32 -1.54
CA ARG A 130 13.31 6.26 -3.01
C ARG A 130 11.88 6.41 -3.54
N ALA A 131 10.94 5.65 -3.02
CA ALA A 131 9.54 5.68 -3.44
C ALA A 131 8.95 7.09 -3.27
N ALA A 132 9.26 7.79 -2.17
CA ALA A 132 8.82 9.16 -1.96
C ALA A 132 9.32 10.13 -3.05
N LYS A 133 10.55 9.96 -3.54
CA LYS A 133 11.14 10.78 -4.61
C LYS A 133 10.62 10.42 -6.00
N GLU A 134 10.15 9.19 -6.18
CA GLU A 134 9.67 8.65 -7.46
C GLU A 134 8.13 8.72 -7.59
N LEU A 135 7.43 9.34 -6.63
CA LEU A 135 5.98 9.55 -6.67
C LEU A 135 5.57 10.31 -7.94
N SER A 136 4.73 9.66 -8.75
CA SER A 136 4.26 10.20 -10.03
C SER A 136 2.81 9.79 -10.30
N VAL A 137 2.27 10.23 -11.44
CA VAL A 137 0.91 9.93 -11.89
C VAL A 137 0.95 9.20 -13.23
N GLY A 138 -0.13 8.50 -13.55
CA GLY A 138 -0.32 7.84 -14.84
C GLY A 138 0.00 6.35 -14.83
N ARG A 139 -0.21 5.71 -15.98
CA ARG A 139 -0.17 4.24 -16.10
C ARG A 139 1.16 3.61 -15.71
N GLU A 140 2.28 4.30 -15.92
CA GLU A 140 3.59 3.80 -15.48
C GLU A 140 3.67 3.73 -13.94
N ALA A 141 3.26 4.78 -13.24
CA ALA A 141 3.23 4.81 -11.78
C ALA A 141 2.29 3.74 -11.20
N ASP A 142 1.10 3.59 -11.80
CA ASP A 142 0.14 2.54 -11.44
C ASP A 142 0.78 1.14 -11.57
N ASN A 143 1.43 0.90 -12.72
CA ASN A 143 2.09 -0.36 -13.05
C ASN A 143 3.21 -0.72 -12.07
N LEU A 144 4.06 0.25 -11.73
CA LEU A 144 5.17 0.07 -10.80
C LEU A 144 4.67 -0.28 -9.41
N LEU A 145 3.65 0.42 -8.90
CA LEU A 145 3.04 0.11 -7.61
C LEU A 145 2.37 -1.28 -7.61
N ALA A 146 1.63 -1.60 -8.68
CA ALA A 146 0.98 -2.91 -8.82
C ALA A 146 2.00 -4.07 -8.83
N GLU A 147 3.15 -3.89 -9.48
CA GLU A 147 4.24 -4.86 -9.45
C GLU A 147 4.91 -4.96 -8.07
N ALA A 148 5.15 -3.83 -7.41
CA ALA A 148 5.84 -3.79 -6.13
C ALA A 148 5.12 -4.56 -5.01
N ILE A 149 3.79 -4.71 -5.09
CA ILE A 149 3.01 -5.46 -4.10
C ILE A 149 2.92 -6.97 -4.38
N MET A 150 3.30 -7.42 -5.59
CA MET A 150 3.20 -8.82 -6.00
C MET A 150 4.07 -9.74 -5.14
N THR A 151 3.70 -11.01 -5.05
CA THR A 151 4.52 -12.07 -4.43
C THR A 151 4.75 -13.21 -5.41
N THR A 152 3.95 -14.27 -5.31
CA THR A 152 3.87 -15.39 -6.26
C THR A 152 2.88 -15.11 -7.39
N ASP A 153 2.48 -13.85 -7.56
CA ASP A 153 1.57 -13.42 -8.61
C ASP A 153 2.26 -13.53 -9.97
N THR A 154 1.54 -14.00 -11.00
CA THR A 154 2.05 -14.08 -12.38
C THR A 154 1.63 -12.89 -13.24
N ILE A 155 0.61 -12.15 -12.79
CA ILE A 155 0.08 -10.95 -13.45
C ILE A 155 -0.28 -9.88 -12.42
N LYS A 156 -0.13 -8.62 -12.83
CA LYS A 156 -0.66 -7.44 -12.12
C LYS A 156 -2.18 -7.43 -12.18
N LYS A 157 -2.82 -6.88 -11.14
CA LYS A 157 -4.28 -6.80 -11.02
C LYS A 157 -4.65 -5.37 -10.66
N GLU A 158 -5.12 -4.63 -11.64
CA GLU A 158 -5.46 -3.22 -11.52
C GLU A 158 -6.71 -2.92 -12.36
N CYS A 159 -7.48 -1.91 -11.96
CA CYS A 159 -8.58 -1.39 -12.77
C CYS A 159 -8.90 0.06 -12.41
N ALA A 160 -9.55 0.75 -13.34
CA ALA A 160 -10.17 2.04 -13.07
C ALA A 160 -11.59 2.11 -13.65
N ALA A 161 -12.42 2.93 -13.03
CA ALA A 161 -13.77 3.20 -13.47
C ALA A 161 -14.11 4.68 -13.27
N ARG A 162 -15.06 5.18 -14.06
CA ARG A 162 -15.71 6.47 -13.82
C ARG A 162 -17.20 6.30 -13.59
N VAL A 163 -17.75 7.17 -12.75
CA VAL A 163 -19.16 7.16 -12.37
C VAL A 163 -19.70 8.58 -12.44
N ARG A 164 -20.79 8.78 -13.17
CA ARG A 164 -21.56 10.04 -13.11
C ARG A 164 -22.62 9.95 -12.02
N LEU A 165 -22.53 10.84 -11.03
CA LEU A 165 -23.51 11.00 -9.96
C LEU A 165 -24.78 11.70 -10.46
N ARG A 166 -25.82 11.72 -9.62
CA ARG A 166 -27.15 12.29 -9.98
C ARG A 166 -27.10 13.80 -10.21
N ASP A 167 -26.20 14.50 -9.53
CA ASP A 167 -25.95 15.94 -9.66
C ASP A 167 -25.07 16.29 -10.87
N GLY A 168 -24.63 15.29 -11.64
CA GLY A 168 -23.75 15.46 -12.80
C GLY A 168 -22.25 15.36 -12.48
N THR A 169 -21.87 15.29 -11.20
CA THR A 169 -20.46 15.16 -10.79
C THR A 169 -19.86 13.87 -11.34
N LEU A 170 -18.65 13.97 -11.92
CA LEU A 170 -17.90 12.83 -12.45
C LEU A 170 -16.87 12.37 -11.42
N VAL A 171 -17.01 11.14 -10.94
CA VAL A 171 -16.13 10.51 -9.95
C VAL A 171 -15.27 9.46 -10.63
N TYR A 172 -14.01 9.36 -10.24
CA TYR A 172 -13.06 8.36 -10.72
C TYR A 172 -12.67 7.43 -9.57
N ILE A 173 -12.57 6.14 -9.87
CA ILE A 173 -12.21 5.08 -8.94
C ILE A 173 -11.01 4.34 -9.54
N GLY A 174 -9.94 4.20 -8.77
CA GLY A 174 -8.76 3.41 -9.12
C GLY A 174 -8.54 2.31 -8.11
N ALA A 175 -8.11 1.13 -8.56
CA ALA A 175 -7.88 -0.01 -7.69
C ALA A 175 -6.68 -0.84 -8.14
N ILE A 176 -5.99 -1.41 -7.16
CA ILE A 176 -4.96 -2.44 -7.33
C ILE A 176 -5.21 -3.57 -6.33
N SER A 177 -4.77 -4.78 -6.66
CA SER A 177 -4.79 -5.91 -5.75
C SER A 177 -3.66 -6.89 -6.04
N LYS A 178 -3.40 -7.80 -5.11
CA LYS A 178 -2.46 -8.91 -5.27
C LYS A 178 -2.94 -10.13 -4.48
N GLY A 179 -2.38 -11.28 -4.81
CA GLY A 179 -2.73 -12.56 -4.22
C GLY A 179 -2.85 -13.63 -5.29
N SER A 180 -2.17 -14.75 -5.07
CA SER A 180 -2.27 -15.96 -5.91
C SER A 180 -2.29 -17.27 -5.11
N GLY A 181 -1.80 -17.25 -3.86
CA GLY A 181 -1.87 -18.36 -2.91
C GLY A 181 -2.26 -17.87 -1.52
N MET A 182 -2.75 -18.78 -0.67
CA MET A 182 -3.33 -18.45 0.64
C MET A 182 -4.51 -17.47 0.54
N ILE A 183 -5.43 -17.72 -0.41
CA ILE A 183 -6.55 -16.82 -0.73
C ILE A 183 -7.87 -17.45 -0.32
N SER A 184 -8.40 -16.97 0.81
CA SER A 184 -9.79 -17.17 1.22
C SER A 184 -10.20 -15.99 2.12
N PRO A 185 -10.35 -14.77 1.56
CA PRO A 185 -10.59 -13.56 2.35
C PRO A 185 -11.86 -13.69 3.18
N HIS A 186 -11.72 -13.43 4.48
CA HIS A 186 -12.82 -13.15 5.39
C HIS A 186 -12.42 -11.92 6.17
N MET A 187 -13.13 -10.81 5.93
CA MET A 187 -12.80 -9.48 6.44
C MET A 187 -13.96 -8.91 7.24
#